data_AF-A0A381V2D6-F1
#
_entry.id   AF-A0A381V2D6-F1
#
_cell.length_a   1.000
_cell.length_b   1.000
_cell.length_c   1.000
_cell.angle_alpha   90.00
_cell.angle_beta   90.00
_cell.angle_gamma   90.00
#
_symmetry.space_group_name_H-M   'P 1'
#
loop_
_entity.id
_entity.type
_entity.pdbx_description
1 polymer ?
#
loop_
_entity_poly.entity_id
_entity_poly.type
_entity_poly.pdbx_seq_one_letter_code
_entity_poly.pdbx_strand_id
1 'polypeptide(L)'
;MSQSFQAQKASSGLMYIFGTGSIAIGVKNSLLGTFLLVYFNQVLGLPAYLAASAMGLALVVDAISDPLVGIWSDRVRSRFGRRHPFMYAAIIPFAFSYYFILQNPGSISEGTISEGELFQRLLILMVIMRLSMTFYEIPRGALAPELTKDYDQRNQISGIGMAFGWVGGAGMASIAYRYFFVETPDFQGAQAFLRPEAFQELAFWGGLTIFISSVISCV
;
A
#
# COMPACT_ATOMS: atom_id res chain seq x y z
N MET A 1 48.55 0.66 -13.50
CA MET A 1 47.70 1.74 -12.94
C MET A 1 46.26 1.48 -13.36
N SER A 2 45.52 0.67 -12.59
CA SER A 2 44.06 0.54 -12.77
C SER A 2 43.40 1.69 -12.02
N GLN A 3 43.07 2.77 -12.72
CA GLN A 3 42.13 3.74 -12.18
C GLN A 3 40.80 3.01 -11.98
N SER A 4 40.48 2.64 -10.74
CA SER A 4 39.15 2.13 -10.40
C SER A 4 38.16 3.22 -10.78
N PHE A 5 37.32 2.99 -11.78
CA PHE A 5 36.17 3.84 -12.06
C PHE A 5 35.33 3.91 -10.78
N GLN A 6 35.45 5.00 -10.02
CA GLN A 6 34.56 5.24 -8.89
C GLN A 6 33.18 5.50 -9.47
N ALA A 7 32.32 4.49 -9.40
CA ALA A 7 30.92 4.62 -9.80
C ALA A 7 30.28 5.76 -9.00
N GLN A 8 29.43 6.56 -9.64
CA GLN A 8 28.70 7.63 -8.96
C GLN A 8 27.79 7.02 -7.88
N LYS A 9 28.07 7.35 -6.62
CA LYS A 9 27.37 6.79 -5.45
C LYS A 9 26.30 7.74 -4.94
N ALA A 10 25.19 7.18 -4.47
CA ALA A 10 24.17 7.92 -3.74
C ALA A 10 24.63 8.19 -2.30
N SER A 11 24.16 9.29 -1.72
CA SER A 11 24.29 9.53 -0.28
C SER A 11 23.43 8.54 0.50
N SER A 12 23.95 8.02 1.61
CA SER A 12 23.23 7.07 2.46
C SER A 12 21.87 7.61 2.93
N GLY A 13 21.78 8.91 3.23
CA GLY A 13 20.52 9.55 3.63
C GLY A 13 19.45 9.46 2.54
N LEU A 14 19.83 9.67 1.27
CA LEU A 14 18.93 9.58 0.13
C LEU A 14 18.44 8.15 -0.09
N MET A 15 19.30 7.15 0.15
CA MET A 15 18.90 5.73 0.08
C MET A 15 17.85 5.37 1.14
N TYR A 16 17.99 5.89 2.37
CA TYR A 16 16.99 5.69 3.42
C TYR A 16 15.67 6.41 3.11
N ILE A 17 15.73 7.68 2.67
CA ILE A 17 14.55 8.45 2.27
C ILE A 17 13.80 7.73 1.15
N PHE A 18 14.50 7.31 0.10
CA PHE A 18 13.91 6.52 -0.99
C PHE A 18 13.33 5.19 -0.49
N GLY A 19 14.00 4.54 0.46
CA GLY A 19 13.53 3.30 1.10
C GLY A 19 12.18 3.44 1.79
N THR A 20 11.88 4.59 2.40
CA THR A 20 10.64 4.85 3.15
C THR A 20 9.38 4.64 2.30
N GLY A 21 9.43 4.84 0.98
CA GLY A 21 8.28 4.60 0.10
C GLY A 21 7.80 3.15 0.09
N SER A 22 8.66 2.22 0.52
CA SER A 22 8.30 0.80 0.66
C SER A 22 7.42 0.52 1.88
N ILE A 23 7.40 1.42 2.88
CA ILE A 23 6.50 1.35 4.04
C ILE A 23 5.05 1.33 3.55
N ALA A 24 4.69 2.21 2.62
CA ALA A 24 3.34 2.28 2.07
C ALA A 24 2.89 0.94 1.45
N ILE A 25 3.77 0.30 0.68
CA ILE A 25 3.54 -1.02 0.08
C ILE A 25 3.38 -2.08 1.18
N GLY A 26 4.24 -2.03 2.20
CA GLY A 26 4.16 -2.92 3.36
C GLY A 26 2.84 -2.83 4.12
N VAL A 27 2.39 -1.61 4.43
CA VAL A 27 1.11 -1.35 5.12
C VAL A 27 -0.07 -1.89 4.29
N LYS A 28 -0.10 -1.61 2.99
CA LYS A 28 -1.12 -2.17 2.09
C LYS A 28 -1.07 -3.70 2.02
N ASN A 29 0.12 -4.30 2.00
CA ASN A 29 0.25 -5.76 1.96
C ASN A 29 -0.23 -6.41 3.27
N SER A 30 -0.02 -5.74 4.41
CA SER A 30 -0.56 -6.14 5.70
C SER A 30 -2.10 -6.11 5.71
N LEU A 31 -2.71 -5.06 5.15
CA LEU A 31 -4.17 -5.00 4.95
C LEU A 31 -4.67 -6.19 4.12
N LEU A 32 -4.11 -6.40 2.92
CA LEU A 32 -4.59 -7.46 2.02
C LEU A 32 -4.31 -8.87 2.53
N GLY A 33 -3.19 -9.08 3.23
CA GLY A 33 -2.79 -10.38 3.72
C GLY A 33 -3.53 -10.82 4.98
N THR A 34 -4.01 -9.87 5.78
CA THR A 34 -4.49 -10.16 7.13
C THR A 34 -5.87 -9.57 7.41
N PHE A 35 -6.02 -8.25 7.30
CA PHE A 35 -7.20 -7.55 7.85
C PHE A 35 -8.40 -7.55 6.91
N LEU A 36 -8.19 -7.49 5.60
CA LEU A 36 -9.26 -7.31 4.61
C LEU A 36 -10.30 -8.44 4.69
N LEU A 37 -9.85 -9.70 4.67
CA LEU A 37 -10.76 -10.85 4.68
C LEU A 37 -11.46 -11.02 6.03
N VAL A 38 -10.81 -10.66 7.14
CA VAL A 38 -11.46 -10.65 8.46
C VAL A 38 -12.59 -9.63 8.46
N TYR A 39 -12.31 -8.39 8.02
CA TYR A 39 -13.30 -7.33 8.00
C TYR A 39 -14.47 -7.65 7.08
N PHE A 40 -14.21 -7.93 5.80
CA PHE A 40 -15.28 -8.11 4.82
C PHE A 40 -16.08 -9.40 5.07
N ASN A 41 -15.44 -10.50 5.45
CA ASN A 41 -16.15 -11.76 5.60
C ASN A 41 -16.77 -11.94 6.99
N GLN A 42 -16.03 -11.63 8.06
CA GLN A 42 -16.46 -11.94 9.42
C GLN A 42 -17.21 -10.78 10.08
N VAL A 43 -16.90 -9.53 9.72
CA VAL A 43 -17.55 -8.35 10.30
C VAL A 43 -18.73 -7.87 9.44
N LEU A 44 -18.51 -7.74 8.13
CA LEU A 44 -19.53 -7.23 7.20
C LEU A 44 -20.41 -8.32 6.57
N GLY A 45 -20.00 -9.59 6.69
CA GLY A 45 -20.75 -10.75 6.22
C GLY A 45 -20.65 -11.05 4.73
N LEU A 46 -19.69 -10.44 4.01
CA LEU A 46 -19.49 -10.71 2.58
C LEU A 46 -18.99 -12.16 2.38
N PRO A 47 -19.58 -12.93 1.46
CA PRO A 47 -19.07 -14.26 1.15
C PRO A 47 -17.60 -14.24 0.72
N ALA A 48 -16.81 -15.16 1.28
CA ALA A 48 -15.36 -15.21 1.05
C ALA A 48 -14.97 -15.32 -0.44
N TYR A 49 -15.79 -16.00 -1.26
CA TYR A 49 -15.55 -16.12 -2.69
C TYR A 49 -15.67 -14.77 -3.44
N LEU A 50 -16.53 -13.85 -2.96
CA LEU A 50 -16.66 -12.50 -3.52
C LEU A 50 -15.51 -11.60 -3.09
N ALA A 51 -15.11 -11.65 -1.82
CA ALA A 51 -13.94 -10.91 -1.37
C ALA A 51 -12.67 -11.36 -2.11
N ALA A 52 -12.47 -12.67 -2.25
CA ALA A 52 -11.35 -13.25 -2.98
C ALA A 52 -11.42 -12.93 -4.49
N SER A 53 -12.61 -12.96 -5.10
CA SER A 53 -12.75 -12.60 -6.51
C SER A 53 -12.45 -11.11 -6.75
N ALA A 54 -12.86 -10.21 -5.84
CA ALA A 54 -12.49 -8.79 -5.93
C ALA A 54 -10.97 -8.59 -5.86
N MET A 55 -10.28 -9.32 -4.96
CA MET A 55 -8.81 -9.31 -4.89
C MET A 55 -8.16 -9.85 -6.16
N GLY A 56 -8.71 -10.94 -6.72
CA GLY A 56 -8.21 -11.56 -7.95
C GLY A 56 -8.42 -10.67 -9.18
N LEU A 57 -9.61 -10.09 -9.35
CA LEU A 57 -9.90 -9.16 -10.44
C LEU A 57 -9.00 -7.92 -10.38
N ALA A 58 -8.78 -7.37 -9.19
CA ALA A 58 -7.87 -6.24 -9.03
C ALA A 58 -6.40 -6.61 -9.34
N LEU A 59 -5.99 -7.86 -9.08
CA LEU A 59 -4.67 -8.36 -9.49
C LEU A 59 -4.55 -8.50 -11.02
N VAL A 60 -5.62 -8.89 -11.72
CA VAL A 60 -5.65 -8.92 -13.19
C VAL A 60 -5.47 -7.51 -13.75
N VAL A 61 -6.08 -6.50 -13.13
CA VAL A 61 -5.86 -5.09 -13.51
C VAL A 61 -4.39 -4.71 -13.36
N ASP A 62 -3.75 -5.06 -12.24
CA ASP A 62 -2.30 -4.80 -12.02
C ASP A 62 -1.43 -5.41 -13.11
N ALA A 63 -1.69 -6.67 -13.47
CA ALA A 63 -0.92 -7.37 -14.50
C ALA A 63 -0.93 -6.64 -15.85
N ILE A 64 -1.97 -5.84 -16.11
CA ILE A 64 -2.10 -5.01 -17.31
C ILE A 64 -1.53 -3.61 -17.06
N SER A 65 -1.80 -2.99 -15.91
CA SER A 65 -1.35 -1.62 -15.63
C SER A 65 0.15 -1.52 -15.42
N ASP A 66 0.81 -2.53 -14.85
CA ASP A 66 2.25 -2.52 -14.56
C ASP A 66 3.11 -2.22 -15.81
N PRO A 67 3.00 -3.00 -16.92
CA PRO A 67 3.74 -2.69 -18.15
C PRO A 67 3.32 -1.36 -18.78
N LEU A 68 2.04 -1.02 -18.75
CA LEU A 68 1.52 0.22 -19.35
C LEU A 68 2.10 1.46 -18.67
N VAL A 69 2.08 1.47 -17.33
CA VAL A 69 2.65 2.55 -16.52
C VAL A 69 4.16 2.60 -16.66
N GLY A 70 4.84 1.45 -16.74
CA GLY A 70 6.28 1.40 -17.02
C GLY A 70 6.63 2.15 -18.30
N ILE A 71 6.01 1.78 -19.43
CA ILE A 71 6.24 2.42 -20.74
C ILE A 71 5.83 3.90 -20.72
N TRP A 72 4.70 4.23 -20.09
CA TRP A 72 4.19 5.59 -20.07
C TRP A 72 5.08 6.52 -19.23
N SER A 73 5.50 6.06 -18.04
CA SER A 73 6.37 6.82 -17.14
C SER A 73 7.73 7.14 -17.73
N ASP A 74 8.24 6.29 -18.62
CA ASP A 74 9.47 6.56 -19.33
C ASP A 74 9.29 7.66 -20.40
N ARG A 75 8.13 7.78 -21.04
CA ARG A 75 7.94 8.71 -22.17
C ARG A 75 7.59 10.14 -21.75
N VAL A 76 7.04 10.35 -20.56
CA VAL A 76 6.61 11.68 -20.11
C VAL A 76 7.80 12.58 -19.84
N ARG A 77 7.75 13.81 -20.38
CA ARG A 77 8.68 14.89 -20.06
C ARG A 77 7.92 15.96 -19.30
N SER A 78 8.22 16.11 -18.01
CA SER A 78 7.62 17.16 -17.18
C SER A 78 8.69 18.03 -16.54
N ARG A 79 8.29 19.22 -16.07
CA ARG A 79 9.16 20.14 -15.32
C ARG A 79 9.66 19.56 -13.99
N PHE A 80 8.99 18.55 -13.45
CA PHE A 80 9.34 17.88 -12.19
C PHE A 80 10.16 16.60 -12.41
N GLY A 81 10.60 16.34 -13.65
CA GLY A 81 11.22 15.07 -14.06
C GLY A 81 10.23 14.11 -14.71
N ARG A 82 10.72 12.98 -15.23
CA ARG A 82 9.92 12.04 -16.03
C ARG A 82 8.95 11.22 -15.16
N ARG A 83 9.37 10.86 -13.94
CA ARG A 83 8.69 9.86 -13.10
C ARG A 83 7.96 10.42 -11.88
N HIS A 84 8.44 11.54 -11.32
CA HIS A 84 7.83 12.18 -10.16
C HIS A 84 6.34 12.58 -10.32
N PRO A 85 5.86 13.06 -11.49
CA PRO A 85 4.43 13.42 -11.64
C PRO A 85 3.48 12.26 -11.37
N PHE A 86 3.84 11.05 -11.80
CA PHE A 86 3.04 9.85 -11.56
C PHE A 86 3.01 9.50 -10.08
N MET A 87 4.17 9.55 -9.42
CA MET A 87 4.28 9.30 -7.99
C MET A 87 3.43 10.29 -7.20
N TYR A 88 3.52 11.60 -7.46
CA TYR A 88 2.73 12.61 -6.74
C TYR A 88 1.22 12.46 -6.97
N ALA A 89 0.80 12.16 -8.20
CA ALA A 89 -0.61 11.95 -8.53
C ALA A 89 -1.18 10.69 -7.85
N ALA A 90 -0.34 9.68 -7.60
CA ALA A 90 -0.73 8.41 -7.00
C ALA A 90 -0.87 8.44 -5.48
N ILE A 91 -0.11 9.30 -4.77
CA ILE A 91 -0.09 9.34 -3.30
C ILE A 91 -1.49 9.50 -2.69
N ILE A 92 -2.23 10.49 -3.20
CA ILE A 92 -3.56 10.84 -2.69
C ILE A 92 -4.56 9.69 -2.89
N PRO A 93 -4.81 9.20 -4.12
CA PRO A 93 -5.77 8.11 -4.31
C PRO A 93 -5.30 6.80 -3.66
N PHE A 94 -4.00 6.57 -3.49
CA PHE A 94 -3.50 5.40 -2.78
C PHE A 94 -3.85 5.45 -1.28
N ALA A 95 -3.58 6.57 -0.60
CA ALA A 95 -3.91 6.73 0.82
C ALA A 95 -5.43 6.73 1.06
N PHE A 96 -6.21 7.42 0.21
CA PHE A 96 -7.66 7.48 0.38
C PHE A 96 -8.36 6.17 0.08
N SER A 97 -7.95 5.43 -0.95
CA SER A 97 -8.54 4.12 -1.23
C SER A 97 -8.32 3.14 -0.08
N TYR A 98 -7.12 3.11 0.51
CA TYR A 98 -6.86 2.34 1.73
C TYR A 98 -7.81 2.75 2.86
N TYR A 99 -7.95 4.04 3.12
CA TYR A 99 -8.86 4.56 4.15
C TYR A 99 -10.32 4.16 3.89
N PHE A 100 -10.83 4.37 2.68
CA PHE A 100 -12.24 4.10 2.34
C PHE A 100 -12.60 2.61 2.28
N ILE A 101 -11.64 1.72 2.04
CA ILE A 101 -11.85 0.26 2.09
C ILE A 101 -12.26 -0.18 3.50
N LEU A 102 -11.66 0.41 4.53
CA LEU A 102 -11.89 0.04 5.92
C LEU A 102 -12.95 0.90 6.63
N GLN A 103 -13.41 1.98 6.00
CA GLN A 103 -14.52 2.77 6.52
C GLN A 103 -15.83 1.98 6.49
N ASN A 104 -16.65 2.11 7.53
CA ASN A 104 -17.88 1.34 7.69
C ASN A 104 -18.84 1.58 6.51
N PRO A 105 -19.09 0.57 5.66
CA PRO A 105 -20.04 0.68 4.56
C PRO A 105 -21.48 0.31 4.95
N GLY A 106 -21.68 -0.15 6.18
CA GLY A 106 -22.84 -0.96 6.57
C GLY A 106 -22.49 -2.46 6.55
N SER A 107 -23.26 -3.26 7.29
CA SER A 107 -23.18 -4.72 7.34
C SER A 107 -24.36 -5.38 6.62
N ILE A 108 -24.08 -6.50 5.91
CA ILE A 108 -25.11 -7.35 5.30
C ILE A 108 -25.97 -7.98 6.39
N SER A 109 -25.36 -8.39 7.51
CA SER A 109 -26.06 -9.02 8.64
C SER A 109 -27.06 -8.09 9.30
N GLU A 110 -26.79 -6.78 9.27
CA GLU A 110 -27.70 -5.75 9.79
C GLU A 110 -28.72 -5.27 8.74
N GLY A 111 -28.64 -5.76 7.49
CA GLY A 111 -29.53 -5.36 6.40
C GLY A 111 -29.32 -3.93 5.90
N THR A 112 -28.20 -3.30 6.26
CA THR A 112 -27.89 -1.89 5.92
C THR A 112 -27.31 -1.71 4.52
N ILE A 113 -26.74 -2.76 3.94
CA ILE A 113 -26.17 -2.78 2.59
C ILE A 113 -26.41 -4.14 1.94
N SER A 114 -26.65 -4.16 0.62
CA SER A 114 -26.77 -5.40 -0.14
C SER A 114 -25.40 -6.05 -0.41
N GLU A 115 -25.38 -7.38 -0.56
CA GLU A 115 -24.19 -8.14 -0.94
C GLU A 115 -23.54 -7.59 -2.23
N GLY A 116 -24.36 -7.29 -3.23
CA GLY A 116 -23.89 -6.76 -4.51
C GLY A 116 -23.25 -5.37 -4.39
N GLU A 117 -23.82 -4.51 -3.54
CA GLU A 117 -23.31 -3.16 -3.30
C GLU A 117 -21.97 -3.20 -2.56
N LEU A 118 -21.86 -4.05 -1.53
CA LEU A 118 -20.64 -4.23 -0.78
C LEU A 118 -19.51 -4.81 -1.64
N PHE A 119 -19.82 -5.82 -2.47
CA PHE A 119 -18.87 -6.37 -3.43
C PHE A 119 -18.40 -5.33 -4.46
N GLN A 120 -19.33 -4.59 -5.06
CA GLN A 120 -18.98 -3.55 -6.04
C GLN A 120 -18.11 -2.45 -5.42
N ARG A 121 -18.45 -2.01 -4.20
CA ARG A 121 -17.63 -1.04 -3.45
C ARG A 121 -16.23 -1.58 -3.21
N LEU A 122 -16.10 -2.81 -2.71
CA LEU A 122 -14.80 -3.44 -2.48
C LEU A 122 -14.00 -3.51 -3.78
N LEU A 123 -14.59 -4.00 -4.87
CA LEU A 123 -13.94 -4.16 -6.16
C LEU A 123 -13.42 -2.82 -6.70
N ILE A 124 -14.25 -1.78 -6.72
CA ILE A 124 -13.86 -0.46 -7.23
C ILE A 124 -12.72 0.12 -6.40
N LEU A 125 -12.85 0.11 -5.07
CA LEU A 125 -11.81 0.67 -4.18
C LEU A 125 -10.51 -0.14 -4.26
N MET A 126 -10.61 -1.47 -4.40
CA MET A 126 -9.45 -2.33 -4.61
C MET A 126 -8.74 -2.00 -5.91
N VAL A 127 -9.46 -1.85 -7.01
CA VAL A 127 -8.89 -1.45 -8.31
C VAL A 127 -8.24 -0.08 -8.22
N ILE A 128 -8.87 0.90 -7.58
CA ILE A 128 -8.27 2.24 -7.37
C ILE A 128 -6.98 2.14 -6.56
N MET A 129 -6.98 1.39 -5.46
CA MET A 129 -5.80 1.23 -4.61
C MET A 129 -4.65 0.59 -5.37
N ARG A 130 -4.96 -0.47 -6.13
CA ARG A 130 -4.04 -1.27 -6.97
C ARG A 130 -3.43 -0.45 -8.11
N LEU A 131 -4.26 0.27 -8.86
CA LEU A 131 -3.79 1.22 -9.88
C LEU A 131 -2.93 2.32 -9.28
N SER A 132 -3.36 2.92 -8.18
CA SER A 132 -2.59 3.99 -7.52
C SER A 132 -1.23 3.47 -7.04
N MET A 133 -1.20 2.28 -6.45
CA MET A 133 0.05 1.58 -6.09
C MET A 133 0.94 1.38 -7.32
N THR A 134 0.40 0.95 -8.46
CA THR A 134 1.15 0.79 -9.72
C THR A 134 1.80 2.12 -10.16
N PHE A 135 1.02 3.20 -10.19
CA PHE A 135 1.47 4.54 -10.56
C PHE A 135 2.49 5.13 -9.59
N TYR A 136 2.58 4.61 -8.38
CA TYR A 136 3.59 4.98 -7.39
C TYR A 136 4.84 4.09 -7.48
N GLU A 137 4.68 2.77 -7.42
CA GLU A 137 5.76 1.81 -7.24
C GLU A 137 6.59 1.61 -8.51
N ILE A 138 5.96 1.51 -9.68
CA ILE A 138 6.68 1.26 -10.95
C ILE A 138 7.62 2.43 -11.27
N PRO A 139 7.18 3.71 -11.25
CA PRO A 139 8.10 4.82 -11.49
C PRO A 139 9.14 4.97 -10.37
N ARG A 140 8.78 4.71 -9.11
CA ARG A 140 9.73 4.74 -7.98
C ARG A 140 10.83 3.70 -8.17
N GLY A 141 10.48 2.44 -8.43
CA GLY A 141 11.44 1.36 -8.64
C GLY A 141 12.40 1.65 -9.79
N ALA A 142 11.92 2.30 -10.85
CA ALA A 142 12.75 2.70 -11.98
C ALA A 142 13.76 3.83 -11.63
N LEU A 143 13.52 4.64 -10.59
CA LEU A 143 14.48 5.67 -10.13
C LEU A 143 15.70 5.07 -9.42
N ALA A 144 15.62 3.87 -8.85
CA ALA A 144 16.73 3.29 -8.07
C ALA A 144 18.06 3.18 -8.85
N PRO A 145 18.09 2.72 -10.12
CA PRO A 145 19.30 2.73 -10.95
C PRO A 145 19.83 4.11 -11.33
N GLU A 146 19.00 5.16 -11.23
CA GLU A 146 19.39 6.56 -11.50
C GLU A 146 20.08 7.20 -10.29
N LEU A 147 19.73 6.76 -9.07
CA LEU A 147 20.34 7.25 -7.82
C LEU A 147 21.82 6.86 -7.71
N THR A 148 22.19 5.68 -8.20
CA THR A 148 23.58 5.18 -8.10
C THR A 148 23.95 4.29 -9.29
N LYS A 149 25.20 4.45 -9.75
CA LYS A 149 25.82 3.58 -10.77
C LYS A 149 26.57 2.40 -10.15
N ASP A 150 26.71 2.37 -8.83
CA ASP A 150 27.39 1.32 -8.09
C ASP A 150 26.45 0.12 -7.87
N TYR A 151 26.91 -1.08 -8.23
CA TYR A 151 26.09 -2.29 -8.16
C TYR A 151 25.72 -2.67 -6.72
N ASP A 152 26.66 -2.55 -5.79
CA ASP A 152 26.45 -2.91 -4.39
C ASP A 152 25.44 -1.96 -3.75
N GLN A 153 25.52 -0.66 -4.06
CA GLN A 153 24.54 0.31 -3.58
C GLN A 153 23.14 0.06 -4.16
N ARG A 154 23.00 -0.41 -5.40
CA ARG A 154 21.68 -0.78 -5.94
C ARG A 154 21.06 -1.92 -5.14
N ASN A 155 21.86 -2.94 -4.82
CA ASN A 155 21.40 -4.04 -3.98
C ASN A 155 21.03 -3.55 -2.56
N GLN A 156 21.81 -2.62 -2.00
CA GLN A 156 21.49 -1.99 -0.71
C GLN A 156 20.19 -1.19 -0.75
N ILE A 157 19.90 -0.44 -1.82
CA ILE A 157 18.63 0.29 -1.97
C ILE A 157 17.44 -0.68 -1.91
N SER A 158 17.52 -1.80 -2.62
CA SER A 158 16.49 -2.85 -2.57
C SER A 158 16.35 -3.45 -1.17
N GLY A 159 17.47 -3.77 -0.51
CA GLY A 159 17.47 -4.32 0.85
C GLY A 159 16.88 -3.36 1.89
N ILE A 160 17.26 -2.07 1.84
CA ILE A 160 16.70 -1.01 2.69
C ILE A 160 15.20 -0.89 2.43
N GLY A 161 14.77 -0.88 1.17
CA GLY A 161 13.37 -0.86 0.80
C GLY A 161 12.58 -2.04 1.38
N MET A 162 13.09 -3.27 1.25
CA MET A 162 12.45 -4.46 1.84
C MET A 162 12.34 -4.34 3.37
N ALA A 163 13.40 -3.90 4.05
CA ALA A 163 13.38 -3.72 5.50
C ALA A 163 12.30 -2.71 5.93
N PHE A 164 12.23 -1.55 5.26
CA PHE A 164 11.18 -0.56 5.50
C PHE A 164 9.77 -1.08 5.19
N GLY A 165 9.62 -1.88 4.13
CA GLY A 165 8.34 -2.53 3.82
C GLY A 165 7.89 -3.47 4.94
N TRP A 166 8.79 -4.30 5.47
CA TRP A 166 8.48 -5.16 6.62
C TRP A 166 8.18 -4.36 7.88
N VAL A 167 8.98 -3.34 8.19
CA VAL A 167 8.74 -2.45 9.33
C VAL A 167 7.37 -1.77 9.21
N GLY A 168 7.01 -1.30 8.02
CA GLY A 168 5.70 -0.69 7.76
C GLY A 168 4.56 -1.69 7.94
N GLY A 169 4.61 -2.83 7.26
CA GLY A 169 3.52 -3.81 7.26
C GLY A 169 3.35 -4.53 8.60
N ALA A 170 4.45 -5.10 9.13
CA ALA A 170 4.43 -5.82 10.40
C ALA A 170 4.32 -4.87 11.60
N GLY A 171 4.94 -3.69 11.53
CA GLY A 171 4.80 -2.65 12.55
C GLY A 171 3.35 -2.17 12.64
N MET A 172 2.70 -1.88 11.51
CA MET A 172 1.28 -1.51 11.49
C MET A 172 0.40 -2.63 12.06
N ALA A 173 0.63 -3.89 11.67
CA ALA A 173 -0.13 -5.01 12.23
C ALA A 173 0.07 -5.13 13.75
N SER A 174 1.30 -4.98 14.23
CA SER A 174 1.64 -5.06 15.65
C SER A 174 0.96 -3.95 16.45
N ILE A 175 0.96 -2.72 15.92
CA ILE A 175 0.26 -1.57 16.52
C ILE A 175 -1.25 -1.85 16.53
N ALA A 176 -1.81 -2.34 15.43
CA ALA A 176 -3.23 -2.63 15.33
C ALA A 176 -3.66 -3.66 16.37
N TYR A 177 -2.95 -4.78 16.48
CA TYR A 177 -3.26 -5.82 17.47
C TYR A 177 -3.07 -5.35 18.91
N ARG A 178 -2.09 -4.49 19.18
CA ARG A 178 -1.83 -4.02 20.54
C ARG A 178 -2.78 -2.92 21.00
N TYR A 179 -3.17 -2.02 20.11
CA TYR A 179 -3.87 -0.78 20.46
C TYR A 179 -5.26 -0.65 19.85
N PHE A 180 -5.50 -1.18 18.65
CA PHE A 180 -6.80 -1.02 17.97
C PHE A 180 -7.74 -2.17 18.25
N PHE A 181 -7.27 -3.42 18.27
CA PHE A 181 -8.07 -4.62 18.55
C PHE A 181 -8.02 -5.01 20.04
N VAL A 182 -8.25 -4.02 20.91
CA VAL A 182 -8.30 -4.22 22.38
C VAL A 182 -9.67 -4.68 22.84
N GLU A 183 -9.71 -5.44 23.93
CA GLU A 183 -10.97 -5.93 24.50
C GLU A 183 -11.86 -4.79 25.01
N THR A 184 -13.16 -4.92 24.77
CA THR A 184 -14.21 -4.04 25.28
C THR A 184 -15.31 -4.89 25.92
N PRO A 185 -16.19 -4.31 26.76
CA PRO A 185 -17.29 -5.06 27.38
C PRO A 185 -18.10 -5.91 26.38
N ASP A 186 -18.33 -5.37 25.17
CA ASP A 186 -19.08 -6.02 24.09
C ASP A 186 -18.25 -6.99 23.23
N PHE A 187 -16.91 -6.88 23.27
CA PHE A 187 -16.00 -7.68 22.45
C PHE A 187 -14.81 -8.19 23.29
N GLN A 188 -14.92 -9.42 23.80
CA GLN A 188 -13.90 -10.05 24.66
C GLN A 188 -13.18 -11.21 23.96
N GLY A 189 -11.92 -11.45 24.33
CA GLY A 189 -11.11 -12.52 23.76
C GLY A 189 -11.00 -12.42 22.24
N ALA A 190 -11.27 -13.52 21.54
CA ALA A 190 -11.17 -13.57 20.07
C ALA A 190 -12.17 -12.63 19.36
N GLN A 191 -13.26 -12.21 20.02
CA GLN A 191 -14.22 -11.28 19.43
C GLN A 191 -13.67 -9.85 19.30
N ALA A 192 -12.61 -9.50 20.04
CA ALA A 192 -11.96 -8.19 19.92
C ALA A 192 -11.47 -7.91 18.49
N PHE A 193 -11.15 -8.95 17.71
CA PHE A 193 -10.74 -8.84 16.30
C PHE A 193 -11.88 -8.53 15.33
N LEU A 194 -13.12 -8.66 15.76
CA LEU A 194 -14.31 -8.43 14.93
C LEU A 194 -14.93 -7.06 15.15
N ARG A 195 -14.34 -6.22 16.01
CA ARG A 195 -14.86 -4.89 16.31
C ARG A 195 -14.73 -3.94 15.11
N PRO A 196 -15.83 -3.40 14.54
CA PRO A 196 -15.78 -2.52 13.37
C PRO A 196 -14.96 -1.25 13.57
N GLU A 197 -15.01 -0.65 14.77
CA GLU A 197 -14.32 0.61 15.08
C GLU A 197 -12.79 0.45 15.01
N ALA A 198 -12.27 -0.74 15.36
CA ALA A 198 -10.84 -1.03 15.29
C ALA A 198 -10.31 -0.97 13.84
N PHE A 199 -11.14 -1.37 12.87
CA PHE A 199 -10.80 -1.26 11.44
C PHE A 199 -10.81 0.19 10.96
N GLN A 200 -11.67 1.04 11.51
CA GLN A 200 -11.70 2.48 11.16
C GLN A 200 -10.46 3.21 11.71
N GLU A 201 -10.00 2.87 12.91
CA GLU A 201 -8.72 3.35 13.45
C GLU A 201 -7.55 2.90 12.56
N LEU A 202 -7.54 1.62 12.18
CA LEU A 202 -6.57 1.08 11.23
C LEU A 202 -6.62 1.81 9.88
N ALA A 203 -7.82 2.18 9.41
CA ALA A 203 -8.03 2.94 8.18
C ALA A 203 -7.31 4.28 8.23
N PHE A 204 -7.52 5.03 9.31
CA PHE A 204 -6.93 6.36 9.50
C PHE A 204 -5.41 6.28 9.61
N TRP A 205 -4.89 5.46 10.53
CA TRP A 205 -3.45 5.37 10.77
C TRP A 205 -2.69 4.72 9.62
N GLY A 206 -3.28 3.70 8.98
CA GLY A 206 -2.71 3.07 7.80
C GLY A 206 -2.68 4.01 6.60
N GLY A 207 -3.79 4.71 6.32
CA GLY A 207 -3.87 5.71 5.25
C GLY A 207 -2.90 6.88 5.47
N LEU A 208 -2.80 7.39 6.70
CA LEU A 208 -1.85 8.44 7.06
C LEU A 208 -0.39 7.98 6.89
N THR A 209 -0.08 6.75 7.29
CA THR A 209 1.27 6.17 7.14
C THR A 209 1.63 6.02 5.66
N ILE A 210 0.69 5.54 4.83
CA ILE A 210 0.86 5.46 3.36
C ILE A 210 1.14 6.85 2.80
N PHE A 211 0.35 7.86 3.18
CA PHE A 211 0.52 9.23 2.70
C PHE A 211 1.91 9.80 3.08
N ILE A 212 2.25 9.79 4.36
CA ILE A 212 3.50 10.38 4.87
C ILE A 212 4.71 9.68 4.27
N SER A 213 4.77 8.35 4.32
CA SER A 213 5.92 7.60 3.80
C SER A 213 6.08 7.77 2.29
N SER A 214 4.97 7.86 1.55
CA SER A 214 5.02 8.07 0.11
C SER A 214 5.49 9.48 -0.25
N VAL A 215 5.07 10.50 0.50
CA VAL A 215 5.53 11.90 0.33
C VAL A 215 7.02 12.02 0.63
N ILE A 216 7.48 11.47 1.76
CA ILE A 216 8.90 11.53 2.16
C ILE A 216 9.78 10.88 1.08
N SER A 217 9.37 9.74 0.54
CA SER A 217 10.12 9.05 -0.51
C SER A 217 10.22 9.81 -1.84
N CYS A 218 9.41 10.84 -2.04
CA CYS A 218 9.41 11.65 -3.26
C CYS A 218 10.21 12.96 -3.14
N VAL A 219 10.82 13.23 -1.98
CA VAL A 219 11.69 14.39 -1.70
C VAL A 219 13.14 14.03 -1.98
#